data_AF-A0A4Q0I9G3-F1
#
_entry.id   AF-A0A4Q0I9G3-F1
#
_cell.length_a   1.000
_cell.length_b   1.000
_cell.length_c   1.000
_cell.angle_alpha   90.00
_cell.angle_beta   90.00
_cell.angle_gamma   90.00
#
_symmetry.space_group_name_H-M   'P 1'
#
loop_
_entity.id
_entity.type
_entity.pdbx_description
1 polymer ?
#
loop_
_entity_poly.entity_id
_entity_poly.type
_entity_poly.pdbx_seq_one_letter_code
_entity_poly.pdbx_strand_id
1 'polypeptide(L)'
;MGVVKINDLVHTNQSIEFYTNLLTHMMQQQSTALINGNVEDFIKWFELDSYNEYYLRRWFNGYAVKFENPSECEYEIEGFREESSNRYYVKVTFRLKYKSYDAEDVTFSYVIIRDEEAFKIVSQTYKIHDKPWKDDETETKSFSIGSTGIIFRTESLNQEERYHNELLQSKEVIEIFKNSCDPLSANLYARAVSKSVRFRNTHPEIDCAAFLSDLMTLRVAKLSFLLGDCDFATYAKRINAFSKKNIISKTNEAQHNDGEISIRELSLLPQFNIDEVFASRNSEHFMEASCAELTSFYGSILRAGGMKGTNVFIVTQPFHYLTVFKLDKGYYIINVNDIMPMTENRLYGDNEVTRIFSPVYFLDSSGQSNMPFEVYEEVSKFFAKGIPLFKIPKMNKQVNTLPCGVEPEFSIKNCNTPIELSMKLKKYVLKMSKDWPYSPFTWAKYSYQTLLVDKLQAYLISSIKAMECIKAANLYNSIEELFDWIRKNIKPGSIFPENDRLMTADQVLRNRKGNPKDVALLISSLAILMKICKGAGIAISDRTAYAVLFDGDGEVIIYNAQTLERVSKINETVIFAFDENVGYSIYKMNENTPVWLQKII
;
A
#
# COMPACT_ATOMS: atom_id res chain seq x y z
N MET A 1 20.75 -22.66 -7.38
CA MET A 1 22.01 -23.39 -7.03
C MET A 1 22.87 -22.42 -6.24
N GLY A 2 23.13 -22.71 -4.96
CA GLY A 2 23.90 -21.80 -4.08
C GLY A 2 25.41 -21.89 -4.33
N VAL A 3 26.12 -20.78 -4.13
CA VAL A 3 27.59 -20.73 -4.16
C VAL A 3 28.09 -20.53 -2.74
N VAL A 4 28.90 -21.46 -2.23
CA VAL A 4 29.48 -21.39 -0.89
C VAL A 4 30.88 -20.78 -1.01
N LYS A 5 31.06 -19.55 -0.53
CA LYS A 5 32.38 -18.92 -0.37
C LYS A 5 32.70 -18.82 1.13
N ILE A 6 33.35 -19.85 1.67
CA ILE A 6 33.82 -19.83 3.05
C ILE A 6 35.23 -19.22 3.04
N ASN A 7 35.30 -17.90 3.19
CA ASN A 7 36.55 -17.23 3.49
C ASN A 7 36.66 -17.14 5.02
N ASP A 8 37.75 -17.68 5.57
CA ASP A 8 38.15 -17.66 6.98
C ASP A 8 37.49 -18.72 7.88
N LEU A 9 37.97 -19.96 7.79
CA LEU A 9 37.85 -20.96 8.86
C LEU A 9 39.24 -21.47 9.26
N VAL A 10 39.69 -21.06 10.45
CA VAL A 10 40.87 -21.61 11.13
C VAL A 10 40.35 -22.67 12.12
N HIS A 11 40.37 -23.96 11.73
CA HIS A 11 40.63 -25.17 12.54
C HIS A 11 40.00 -26.47 11.95
N THR A 12 40.84 -27.51 11.80
CA THR A 12 40.61 -28.95 11.48
C THR A 12 39.57 -29.31 10.39
N ASN A 13 40.09 -29.83 9.26
CA ASN A 13 39.36 -30.11 8.01
C ASN A 13 38.12 -31.02 8.09
N GLN A 14 38.00 -31.95 9.05
CA GLN A 14 36.88 -32.91 9.07
C GLN A 14 35.60 -32.38 9.73
N SER A 15 35.70 -31.49 10.73
CA SER A 15 34.52 -30.87 11.34
C SER A 15 33.90 -29.82 10.41
N ILE A 16 34.73 -29.09 9.67
CA ILE A 16 34.31 -28.04 8.72
C ILE A 16 33.42 -28.61 7.60
N GLU A 17 33.80 -29.73 7.00
CA GLU A 17 33.06 -30.32 5.88
C GLU A 17 31.66 -30.79 6.30
N PHE A 18 31.57 -31.45 7.46
CA PHE A 18 30.30 -31.88 8.04
C PHE A 18 29.36 -30.69 8.32
N TYR A 19 29.87 -29.62 8.95
CA TYR A 19 29.07 -28.43 9.26
C TYR A 19 28.65 -27.66 8.00
N THR A 20 29.53 -27.60 7.00
CA THR A 20 29.22 -26.97 5.70
C THR A 20 28.08 -27.69 4.99
N ASN A 21 28.08 -29.03 4.99
CA ASN A 21 27.03 -29.82 4.36
C ASN A 21 25.67 -29.64 5.05
N LEU A 22 25.65 -29.63 6.38
CA LEU A 22 24.41 -29.48 7.14
C LEU A 22 23.83 -28.06 7.04
N LEU A 23 24.66 -27.02 7.10
CA LEU A 23 24.23 -25.64 6.85
C LEU A 23 23.72 -25.44 5.42
N THR A 24 24.41 -26.04 4.45
CA THR A 24 23.98 -26.00 3.04
C THR A 24 22.61 -26.65 2.89
N HIS A 25 22.37 -27.79 3.54
CA HIS A 25 21.06 -28.45 3.53
C HIS A 25 19.96 -27.58 4.15
N MET A 26 20.22 -26.98 5.31
CA MET A 26 19.29 -26.05 5.96
C MET A 26 18.95 -24.86 5.04
N MET A 27 19.95 -24.24 4.41
CA MET A 27 19.73 -23.11 3.50
C MET A 27 18.98 -23.50 2.23
N GLN A 28 19.22 -24.70 1.69
CA GLN A 28 18.46 -25.23 0.55
C GLN A 28 16.98 -25.40 0.91
N GLN A 29 16.68 -25.91 2.10
CA GLN A 29 15.30 -26.06 2.55
C GLN A 29 14.63 -24.70 2.79
N GLN A 30 15.32 -23.75 3.43
CA GLN A 30 14.80 -22.38 3.60
C GLN A 30 14.56 -21.68 2.25
N SER A 31 15.49 -21.82 1.29
CA SER A 31 15.30 -21.29 -0.06
C SER A 31 14.10 -21.95 -0.77
N THR A 32 13.95 -23.26 -0.65
CA THR A 32 12.80 -24.00 -1.23
C THR A 32 11.48 -23.56 -0.61
N ALA A 33 11.46 -23.35 0.71
CA ALA A 33 10.31 -22.84 1.42
C ALA A 33 9.93 -21.44 0.91
N LEU A 34 10.90 -20.53 0.78
CA LEU A 34 10.72 -19.19 0.19
C LEU A 34 10.16 -19.27 -1.23
N ILE A 35 10.73 -20.13 -2.09
CA ILE A 35 10.26 -20.37 -3.47
C ILE A 35 8.79 -20.77 -3.48
N ASN A 36 8.40 -21.68 -2.60
CA ASN A 36 7.05 -22.22 -2.56
C ASN A 36 6.05 -21.35 -1.79
N GLY A 37 6.51 -20.32 -1.06
CA GLY A 37 5.69 -19.57 -0.12
C GLY A 37 5.18 -20.41 1.05
N ASN A 38 5.94 -21.44 1.48
CA ASN A 38 5.57 -22.28 2.62
C ASN A 38 6.28 -21.82 3.90
N VAL A 39 5.57 -21.09 4.75
CA VAL A 39 6.14 -20.55 5.99
C VAL A 39 6.52 -21.64 6.99
N GLU A 40 5.74 -22.72 7.10
CA GLU A 40 6.01 -23.81 8.06
C GLU A 40 7.32 -24.52 7.73
N ASP A 41 7.58 -24.76 6.44
CA ASP A 41 8.83 -25.36 5.97
C ASP A 41 10.04 -24.45 6.21
N PHE A 42 9.84 -23.14 6.20
CA PHE A 42 10.90 -22.17 6.44
C PHE A 42 11.28 -22.12 7.91
N ILE A 43 10.28 -22.05 8.79
CA ILE A 43 10.50 -21.84 10.23
C ILE A 43 10.86 -23.12 10.99
N LYS A 44 10.70 -24.32 10.42
CA LYS A 44 10.96 -25.58 11.15
C LYS A 44 12.38 -25.73 11.70
N TRP A 45 13.32 -24.93 11.18
CA TRP A 45 14.71 -24.87 11.63
C TRP A 45 14.92 -23.93 12.82
N PHE A 46 13.88 -23.20 13.23
CA PHE A 46 13.91 -22.18 14.24
C PHE A 46 13.27 -22.69 15.52
N GLU A 47 13.94 -22.48 16.64
CA GLU A 47 13.42 -22.72 17.99
C GLU A 47 13.44 -21.38 18.72
N LEU A 48 12.38 -20.61 18.48
CA LEU A 48 12.28 -19.23 18.90
C LEU A 48 11.18 -19.10 19.93
N ASP A 49 11.28 -18.06 20.76
CA ASP A 49 10.11 -17.61 21.49
C ASP A 49 8.98 -17.20 20.51
N SER A 50 7.76 -17.20 21.02
CA SER A 50 6.55 -16.90 20.24
C SER A 50 6.65 -15.56 19.51
N TYR A 51 7.35 -14.58 20.11
CA TYR A 51 7.55 -13.26 19.54
C TYR A 51 8.45 -13.29 18.31
N ASN A 52 9.63 -13.91 18.40
CA ASN A 52 10.59 -14.03 17.32
C ASN A 52 10.09 -14.94 16.19
N GLU A 53 9.40 -16.04 16.51
CA GLU A 53 8.76 -16.89 15.50
C GLU A 53 7.70 -16.10 14.72
N TYR A 54 6.88 -15.33 15.42
CA TYR A 54 5.86 -14.48 14.82
C TYR A 54 6.45 -13.47 13.81
N TYR A 55 7.52 -12.74 14.15
CA TYR A 55 8.17 -11.80 13.21
C TYR A 55 8.79 -12.50 12.01
N LEU A 56 9.33 -13.69 12.22
CA LEU A 56 9.90 -14.48 11.13
C LEU A 56 8.82 -14.95 10.17
N ARG A 57 7.69 -15.45 10.69
CA ARG A 57 6.50 -15.80 9.89
C ARG A 57 5.94 -14.59 9.15
N ARG A 58 5.94 -13.42 9.79
CA ARG A 58 5.44 -12.17 9.18
C ARG A 58 6.37 -11.63 8.10
N TRP A 59 7.69 -11.65 8.33
CA TRP A 59 8.68 -11.38 7.29
C TRP A 59 8.48 -12.35 6.13
N PHE A 60 8.36 -13.65 6.41
CA PHE A 60 8.14 -14.66 5.39
C PHE A 60 6.87 -14.35 4.58
N ASN A 61 5.72 -14.14 5.22
CA ASN A 61 4.46 -13.88 4.53
C ASN A 61 4.43 -12.51 3.80
N GLY A 62 5.21 -11.53 4.26
CA GLY A 62 5.33 -10.22 3.62
C GLY A 62 6.28 -10.20 2.41
N TYR A 63 7.20 -11.17 2.30
CA TYR A 63 8.30 -11.15 1.33
C TYR A 63 8.34 -12.40 0.41
N ALA A 64 7.92 -13.57 0.89
CA ALA A 64 7.82 -14.82 0.12
C ALA A 64 6.58 -14.79 -0.77
N VAL A 65 6.67 -14.07 -1.88
CA VAL A 65 5.77 -14.32 -3.02
C VAL A 65 6.19 -15.65 -3.61
N LYS A 66 5.24 -16.56 -3.87
CA LYS A 66 5.55 -17.80 -4.58
C LYS A 66 6.33 -17.48 -5.87
N PHE A 67 7.55 -17.96 -5.94
CA PHE A 67 8.45 -17.75 -7.07
C PHE A 67 8.07 -18.73 -8.18
N GLU A 68 8.18 -18.29 -9.44
CA GLU A 68 7.88 -19.16 -10.58
C GLU A 68 9.03 -20.15 -10.82
N ASN A 69 10.27 -19.75 -10.50
CA ASN A 69 11.47 -20.55 -10.76
C ASN A 69 12.45 -20.59 -9.58
N PRO A 70 13.09 -21.73 -9.29
CA PRO A 70 14.09 -21.84 -8.22
C PRO A 70 15.34 -20.96 -8.38
N SER A 71 15.64 -20.50 -9.60
CA SER A 71 16.73 -19.53 -9.87
C SER A 71 16.43 -18.12 -9.36
N GLU A 72 15.20 -17.88 -8.91
CA GLU A 72 14.73 -16.59 -8.39
C GLU A 72 15.02 -16.41 -6.89
N CYS A 73 15.56 -17.43 -6.22
CA CYS A 73 16.04 -17.36 -4.84
C CYS A 73 17.43 -17.99 -4.75
N GLU A 74 18.45 -17.14 -4.67
CA GLU A 74 19.83 -17.55 -4.43
C GLU A 74 20.18 -17.28 -2.96
N TYR A 75 21.17 -17.99 -2.41
CA TYR A 75 21.72 -17.67 -1.10
C TYR A 75 23.23 -17.79 -1.10
N GLU A 76 23.87 -16.99 -0.25
CA GLU A 76 25.30 -16.96 -0.03
C GLU A 76 25.56 -16.94 1.47
N ILE A 77 26.36 -17.89 1.97
CA ILE A 77 26.83 -17.88 3.35
C ILE A 77 28.05 -16.95 3.41
N GLU A 78 27.88 -15.78 4.01
CA GLU A 78 28.89 -14.72 4.05
C GLU A 78 29.90 -14.88 5.21
N GLY A 79 29.52 -15.62 6.25
CA GLY A 79 30.38 -15.80 7.42
C GLY A 79 29.90 -16.91 8.32
N PHE A 80 30.86 -17.60 8.94
CA PHE A 80 30.64 -18.64 9.93
C PHE A 80 31.67 -18.49 11.05
N ARG A 81 31.23 -18.43 12.30
CA ARG A 81 32.10 -18.33 13.47
C ARG A 81 31.59 -19.20 14.60
N GLU A 82 32.45 -20.07 15.12
CA GLU A 82 32.20 -20.80 16.35
C GLU A 82 32.43 -19.86 17.56
N GLU A 83 31.44 -19.76 18.45
CA GLU A 83 31.54 -19.03 19.72
C GLU A 83 31.85 -19.98 20.88
N SER A 84 31.24 -21.17 20.87
CA SER A 84 31.52 -22.28 21.77
C SER A 84 31.28 -23.61 21.06
N SER A 85 31.66 -24.72 21.68
CA SER A 85 31.55 -26.09 21.14
C SER A 85 30.15 -26.47 20.58
N ASN A 86 29.11 -25.77 21.04
CA ASN A 86 27.72 -25.99 20.63
C ASN A 86 27.02 -24.72 20.11
N ARG A 87 27.73 -23.60 19.89
CA ARG A 87 27.12 -22.32 19.51
C ARG A 87 27.88 -21.65 18.38
N TYR A 88 27.15 -21.35 17.31
CA TYR A 88 27.71 -20.88 16.05
C TYR A 88 26.97 -19.62 15.58
N TYR A 89 27.71 -18.64 15.09
CA TYR A 89 27.15 -17.51 14.35
C TYR A 89 27.29 -17.75 12.86
N VAL A 90 26.19 -17.63 12.13
CA VAL A 90 26.16 -17.81 10.68
C VAL A 90 25.49 -16.61 10.04
N LYS A 91 26.16 -16.01 9.07
CA LYS A 91 25.63 -14.90 8.29
C LYS A 91 25.30 -15.42 6.88
N VAL A 92 24.05 -15.29 6.48
CA VAL A 92 23.55 -15.76 5.18
C VAL A 92 22.78 -14.65 4.49
N THR A 93 23.11 -14.36 3.23
CA THR A 93 22.36 -13.45 2.39
C THR A 93 21.54 -14.23 1.39
N PHE A 94 20.22 -14.08 1.41
CA PHE A 94 19.32 -14.54 0.37
C PHE A 94 19.17 -13.44 -0.67
N ARG A 95 19.44 -13.73 -1.94
CA ARG A 95 19.16 -12.85 -3.08
C ARG A 95 17.87 -13.30 -3.75
N LEU A 96 16.83 -12.48 -3.61
CA LEU A 96 15.49 -12.74 -4.10
C LEU A 96 15.29 -11.96 -5.40
N LYS A 97 15.36 -12.66 -6.53
CA LYS A 97 15.17 -12.10 -7.88
C LYS A 97 13.75 -12.32 -8.33
N TYR A 98 12.88 -11.35 -8.11
CA TYR A 98 11.49 -11.49 -8.55
C TYR A 98 11.32 -11.09 -10.03
N LYS A 99 10.61 -11.90 -10.82
CA LYS A 99 10.26 -11.57 -12.22
C LYS A 99 9.51 -10.24 -12.39
N SER A 100 8.83 -9.78 -11.34
CA SER A 100 8.04 -8.53 -11.32
C SER A 100 8.53 -7.47 -10.31
N TYR A 101 9.60 -7.73 -9.55
CA TYR A 101 10.12 -6.80 -8.54
C TYR A 101 11.63 -6.60 -8.69
N ASP A 102 12.15 -5.57 -8.03
CA ASP A 102 13.60 -5.37 -7.96
C ASP A 102 14.22 -6.56 -7.23
N ALA A 103 15.44 -6.95 -7.61
CA ALA A 103 16.17 -7.96 -6.88
C ALA A 103 16.47 -7.42 -5.47
N GLU A 104 16.14 -8.20 -4.44
CA GLU A 104 16.34 -7.83 -3.04
C GLU A 104 17.33 -8.79 -2.38
N ASP A 105 18.37 -8.24 -1.76
CA ASP A 105 19.31 -9.00 -0.93
C ASP A 105 18.92 -8.84 0.54
N VAL A 106 18.57 -9.96 1.19
CA VAL A 106 18.20 -10.01 2.61
C VAL A 106 19.24 -10.81 3.37
N THR A 107 19.95 -10.16 4.29
CA THR A 107 21.00 -10.80 5.09
C THR A 107 20.48 -11.21 6.45
N PHE A 108 20.42 -12.51 6.70
CA PHE A 108 20.20 -13.11 8.01
C PHE A 108 21.51 -13.30 8.75
N SER A 109 21.48 -13.05 10.05
CA SER A 109 22.54 -13.39 11.02
C SER A 109 21.91 -14.30 12.07
N TYR A 110 22.19 -15.60 11.93
CA TYR A 110 21.69 -16.66 12.79
C TYR A 110 22.66 -16.93 13.93
N VAL A 111 22.09 -17.21 15.10
CA VAL A 111 22.75 -17.94 16.19
C VAL A 111 22.20 -19.34 16.17
N ILE A 112 23.06 -20.31 15.93
CA ILE A 112 22.70 -21.71 15.82
C ILE A 112 23.25 -22.41 17.05
N ILE A 113 22.38 -23.13 17.76
CA ILE A 113 22.79 -24.08 18.79
C ILE A 113 22.76 -25.48 18.20
N ARG A 114 23.79 -26.25 18.54
CA ARG A 114 23.84 -27.68 18.30
C ARG A 114 23.26 -28.40 19.50
N ASP A 115 22.18 -29.13 19.25
CA ASP A 115 21.70 -30.20 20.12
C ASP A 115 22.24 -31.54 19.58
N GLU A 116 22.25 -32.60 20.39
CA GLU A 116 22.90 -33.89 20.10
C GLU A 116 22.50 -34.50 18.74
N GLU A 117 21.33 -34.14 18.21
CA GLU A 117 20.76 -34.67 16.96
C GLU A 117 20.47 -33.61 15.87
N ALA A 118 20.55 -32.31 16.15
CA ALA A 118 20.15 -31.27 15.18
C ALA A 118 20.79 -29.89 15.40
N PHE A 119 20.84 -29.09 14.33
CA PHE A 119 21.03 -27.64 14.44
C PHE A 119 19.68 -26.97 14.57
N LYS A 120 19.59 -26.04 15.52
CA LYS A 120 18.43 -25.17 15.70
C LYS A 120 18.88 -23.72 15.70
N ILE A 121 18.17 -22.89 14.95
CA ILE A 121 18.34 -21.43 15.00
C ILE A 121 17.58 -20.95 16.23
N VAL A 122 18.32 -20.53 17.24
CA VAL A 122 17.76 -20.10 18.55
C VAL A 122 17.64 -18.58 18.67
N SER A 123 18.25 -17.86 17.72
CA SER A 123 18.14 -16.42 17.60
C SER A 123 18.49 -16.03 16.18
N GLN A 124 17.81 -15.00 15.68
CA GLN A 124 18.12 -14.39 14.40
C GLN A 124 18.03 -12.88 14.52
N THR A 125 18.90 -12.22 13.78
CA THR A 125 18.65 -10.85 13.33
C THR A 125 18.69 -10.89 11.82
N TYR A 126 17.80 -10.17 11.16
CA TYR A 126 17.90 -9.99 9.73
C TYR A 126 18.08 -8.50 9.45
N LYS A 127 18.95 -8.23 8.50
CA LYS A 127 19.25 -6.91 7.97
C LYS A 127 18.95 -6.98 6.48
N ILE A 128 17.80 -6.44 6.10
CA ILE A 128 17.68 -5.80 4.79
C ILE A 128 18.69 -4.66 4.85
N HIS A 129 19.48 -4.39 3.81
CA HIS A 129 20.53 -3.36 3.88
C HIS A 129 19.99 -1.95 4.24
N ASP A 130 19.78 -1.71 5.55
CA ASP A 130 19.67 -0.51 6.37
C ASP A 130 19.47 -0.95 7.84
N LYS A 131 19.96 -0.15 8.80
CA LYS A 131 20.57 -0.55 10.11
C LYS A 131 19.62 -1.16 11.20
N PRO A 132 20.18 -1.89 12.21
CA PRO A 132 19.40 -2.57 13.26
C PRO A 132 19.02 -1.68 14.45
N TRP A 133 17.92 -2.08 15.12
CA TRP A 133 17.20 -1.41 16.21
C TRP A 133 17.41 -2.07 17.59
N LYS A 134 17.22 -1.29 18.66
CA LYS A 134 17.14 -1.75 20.07
C LYS A 134 15.85 -1.22 20.71
N ASP A 135 15.10 -2.10 21.37
CA ASP A 135 13.85 -1.79 22.06
C ASP A 135 14.10 -1.42 23.54
N ASP A 136 13.36 -0.44 24.07
CA ASP A 136 13.16 -0.17 25.50
C ASP A 136 11.70 0.24 25.73
N GLU A 137 11.04 -0.38 26.71
CA GLU A 137 9.61 -0.21 27.02
C GLU A 137 9.37 0.92 28.02
N THR A 138 8.38 1.79 27.78
CA THR A 138 7.71 2.55 28.86
C THR A 138 6.27 2.95 28.51
N GLU A 139 5.38 2.76 29.48
CA GLU A 139 3.96 3.11 29.44
C GLU A 139 3.68 4.62 29.44
N THR A 140 2.72 5.07 28.62
CA THR A 140 2.28 6.47 28.57
C THR A 140 0.84 6.65 29.05
N LYS A 141 0.63 7.54 30.03
CA LYS A 141 -0.70 8.02 30.44
C LYS A 141 -1.13 9.21 29.59
N SER A 142 -2.37 9.16 29.08
CA SER A 142 -2.97 10.20 28.25
C SER A 142 -3.79 11.21 29.08
N PHE A 143 -3.84 12.46 28.60
CA PHE A 143 -4.76 13.48 29.10
C PHE A 143 -5.40 14.15 27.87
N SER A 144 -6.72 14.28 27.90
CA SER A 144 -7.54 14.60 26.74
C SER A 144 -7.97 16.07 26.71
N ILE A 145 -8.14 16.61 25.49
CA ILE A 145 -8.79 17.89 25.25
C ILE A 145 -10.31 17.65 25.20
N GLY A 146 -11.07 18.46 25.95
CA GLY A 146 -12.51 18.31 26.15
C GLY A 146 -13.35 18.23 24.87
N SER A 147 -14.42 17.45 24.94
CA SER A 147 -15.37 17.21 23.85
C SER A 147 -16.27 18.44 23.61
N THR A 148 -16.57 18.69 22.34
CA THR A 148 -17.67 19.59 21.95
C THR A 148 -18.83 18.72 21.44
N GLY A 149 -20.06 19.06 21.85
CA GLY A 149 -21.27 18.24 21.67
C GLY A 149 -21.85 18.25 20.25
N ILE A 150 -21.03 18.25 19.19
CA ILE A 150 -21.52 18.19 17.81
C ILE A 150 -21.56 16.72 17.36
N ILE A 151 -22.77 16.22 17.06
CA ILE A 151 -22.99 14.86 16.56
C ILE A 151 -22.85 14.87 15.04
N PHE A 152 -21.67 14.48 14.54
CA PHE A 152 -21.50 14.12 13.13
C PHE A 152 -21.86 12.66 12.92
N ARG A 153 -22.81 12.38 12.01
CA ARG A 153 -23.13 11.01 11.58
C ARG A 153 -22.50 10.73 10.22
N THR A 154 -21.80 9.61 10.11
CA THR A 154 -21.09 9.19 8.89
C THR A 154 -22.02 8.88 7.70
N GLU A 155 -23.32 8.71 7.95
CA GLU A 155 -24.37 8.55 6.93
C GLU A 155 -24.41 9.75 5.97
N SER A 156 -24.12 10.96 6.47
CA SER A 156 -24.06 12.18 5.66
C SER A 156 -22.95 12.16 4.59
N LEU A 157 -21.90 11.34 4.79
CA LEU A 157 -20.81 11.17 3.84
C LEU A 157 -21.14 10.17 2.72
N ASN A 158 -22.21 9.37 2.89
CA ASN A 158 -22.64 8.33 1.96
C ASN A 158 -23.80 8.77 1.05
N GLN A 159 -24.32 10.01 1.18
CA GLN A 159 -25.35 10.48 0.26
C GLN A 159 -24.76 10.55 -1.16
N GLU A 160 -25.28 9.67 -2.03
CA GLU A 160 -25.08 9.70 -3.48
C GLU A 160 -25.67 11.00 -4.01
N GLU A 161 -24.85 12.03 -4.12
CA GLU A 161 -25.13 13.07 -5.10
C GLU A 161 -25.06 12.38 -6.47
N ARG A 162 -25.99 12.69 -7.38
CA ARG A 162 -26.05 12.14 -8.75
C ARG A 162 -24.81 12.54 -9.54
N TYR A 163 -23.66 11.98 -9.18
CA TYR A 163 -22.36 12.27 -9.74
C TYR A 163 -22.12 11.29 -10.88
N HIS A 164 -22.78 11.55 -12.00
CA HIS A 164 -22.54 10.82 -13.23
C HIS A 164 -21.47 11.56 -14.04
N ASN A 165 -20.27 10.98 -14.09
CA ASN A 165 -19.26 11.15 -15.15
C ASN A 165 -18.67 12.56 -15.41
N GLU A 166 -18.86 13.57 -14.56
CA GLU A 166 -18.35 14.94 -14.83
C GLU A 166 -16.84 14.99 -15.15
N LEU A 167 -16.02 14.19 -14.45
CA LEU A 167 -14.57 14.15 -14.70
C LEU A 167 -14.24 13.55 -16.07
N LEU A 168 -14.88 12.43 -16.44
CA LEU A 168 -14.69 11.76 -17.73
C LEU A 168 -15.29 12.54 -18.91
N GLN A 169 -16.18 13.49 -18.65
CA GLN A 169 -16.78 14.38 -19.65
C GLN A 169 -16.04 15.73 -19.78
N SER A 170 -15.12 16.02 -18.86
CA SER A 170 -14.37 17.27 -18.85
C SER A 170 -13.32 17.29 -19.97
N LYS A 171 -13.53 18.15 -20.98
CA LYS A 171 -12.59 18.35 -22.10
C LYS A 171 -11.18 18.69 -21.63
N GLU A 172 -11.06 19.53 -20.60
CA GLU A 172 -9.77 19.90 -20.01
C GLU A 172 -9.05 18.68 -19.43
N VAL A 173 -9.78 17.81 -18.73
CA VAL A 173 -9.23 16.60 -18.10
C VAL A 173 -8.81 15.60 -19.16
N ILE A 174 -9.64 15.39 -20.18
CA ILE A 174 -9.33 14.54 -21.33
C ILE A 174 -8.06 15.05 -22.02
N GLU A 175 -7.91 16.36 -22.22
CA GLU A 175 -6.72 16.95 -22.85
C GLU A 175 -5.46 16.78 -22.00
N ILE A 176 -5.57 16.89 -20.67
CA ILE A 176 -4.47 16.57 -19.75
C ILE A 176 -4.08 15.10 -19.90
N PHE A 177 -5.05 14.19 -19.83
CA PHE A 177 -4.83 12.74 -19.92
C PHE A 177 -4.24 12.33 -21.27
N LYS A 178 -4.76 12.87 -22.38
CA LYS A 178 -4.25 12.60 -23.73
C LYS A 178 -2.75 12.89 -23.85
N ASN A 179 -2.28 13.93 -23.17
CA ASN A 179 -0.90 14.38 -23.19
C ASN A 179 -0.07 13.95 -21.98
N SER A 180 -0.60 13.12 -21.06
CA SER A 180 0.18 12.57 -19.96
C SER A 180 1.06 11.41 -20.43
N CYS A 181 2.07 11.04 -19.64
CA CYS A 181 2.85 9.84 -19.87
C CYS A 181 3.17 9.20 -18.52
N ASP A 182 2.87 7.91 -18.37
CA ASP A 182 3.26 7.15 -17.18
C ASP A 182 4.51 6.32 -17.49
N PRO A 183 5.71 6.78 -17.09
CA PRO A 183 6.99 6.27 -17.58
C PRO A 183 7.40 4.91 -17.02
N LEU A 184 6.87 4.54 -15.85
CA LEU A 184 7.19 3.26 -15.23
C LEU A 184 6.34 2.12 -15.82
N SER A 185 6.80 0.88 -15.61
CA SER A 185 6.03 -0.28 -15.99
C SER A 185 4.77 -0.42 -15.13
N ALA A 186 3.75 -1.08 -15.66
CA ALA A 186 2.54 -1.38 -14.90
C ALA A 186 2.79 -2.16 -13.62
N ASN A 187 3.77 -3.06 -13.63
CA ASN A 187 4.18 -3.84 -12.45
C ASN A 187 4.67 -2.93 -11.31
N LEU A 188 5.36 -1.82 -11.63
CA LEU A 188 5.77 -0.83 -10.64
C LEU A 188 4.56 -0.07 -10.11
N TYR A 189 3.68 0.41 -10.98
CA TYR A 189 2.49 1.15 -10.53
C TYR A 189 1.47 0.30 -9.76
N ALA A 190 1.39 -1.01 -10.00
CA ALA A 190 0.55 -1.93 -9.22
C ALA A 190 0.92 -1.92 -7.72
N ARG A 191 2.15 -1.57 -7.37
CA ARG A 191 2.60 -1.41 -5.98
C ARG A 191 1.86 -0.28 -5.25
N ALA A 192 1.51 0.78 -5.98
CA ALA A 192 0.75 1.93 -5.46
C ALA A 192 -0.71 1.58 -5.13
N VAL A 193 -1.24 0.49 -5.68
CA VAL A 193 -2.63 0.05 -5.45
C VAL A 193 -2.73 -0.68 -4.11
N SER A 194 -1.87 -1.67 -3.90
CA SER A 194 -1.85 -2.47 -2.65
C SER A 194 -1.27 -1.72 -1.45
N LYS A 195 -0.37 -0.75 -1.68
CA LYS A 195 0.29 0.05 -0.63
C LYS A 195 0.87 -0.79 0.50
N SER A 196 1.37 -1.98 0.15
CA SER A 196 2.00 -2.88 1.10
C SER A 196 3.23 -2.22 1.70
N VAL A 197 3.57 -2.59 2.93
CA VAL A 197 4.68 -1.97 3.66
C VAL A 197 6.02 -2.20 2.94
N ARG A 198 6.19 -3.37 2.33
CA ARG A 198 7.34 -3.67 1.47
C ARG A 198 7.51 -2.64 0.36
N PHE A 199 6.43 -2.30 -0.34
CA PHE A 199 6.49 -1.34 -1.43
C PHE A 199 6.72 0.08 -0.92
N ARG A 200 6.10 0.46 0.19
CA ARG A 200 6.32 1.79 0.82
C ARG A 200 7.75 1.96 1.31
N ASN A 201 8.39 0.88 1.76
CA ASN A 201 9.81 0.89 2.14
C ASN A 201 10.77 1.05 0.96
N THR A 202 10.39 0.58 -0.22
CA THR A 202 11.24 0.61 -1.43
C THR A 202 10.93 1.80 -2.35
N HIS A 203 9.71 2.34 -2.27
CA HIS A 203 9.20 3.47 -3.06
C HIS A 203 8.50 4.45 -2.11
N PRO A 204 9.24 5.36 -1.46
CA PRO A 204 8.66 6.34 -0.52
C PRO A 204 7.63 7.27 -1.17
N GLU A 205 7.61 7.38 -2.50
CA GLU A 205 6.55 8.04 -3.27
C GLU A 205 5.17 7.45 -2.98
N ILE A 206 5.06 6.18 -2.58
CA ILE A 206 3.79 5.52 -2.27
C ILE A 206 3.15 6.12 -1.00
N ASP A 207 3.95 6.51 0.00
CA ASP A 207 3.42 7.17 1.20
C ASP A 207 2.81 8.54 0.84
N CYS A 208 3.48 9.32 -0.02
CA CYS A 208 2.94 10.57 -0.58
C CYS A 208 1.69 10.32 -1.42
N ALA A 209 1.70 9.26 -2.24
CA ALA A 209 0.57 8.87 -3.09
C ALA A 209 -0.66 8.44 -2.29
N ALA A 210 -0.48 7.78 -1.14
CA ALA A 210 -1.57 7.45 -0.21
C ALA A 210 -2.21 8.72 0.35
N PHE A 211 -1.39 9.69 0.78
CA PHE A 211 -1.89 11.01 1.22
C PHE A 211 -2.66 11.71 0.09
N LEU A 212 -2.06 11.87 -1.10
CA LEU A 212 -2.73 12.52 -2.23
C LEU A 212 -4.02 11.81 -2.64
N SER A 213 -4.03 10.48 -2.59
CA SER A 213 -5.22 9.68 -2.88
C SER A 213 -6.37 10.04 -1.95
N ASP A 214 -6.15 10.05 -0.63
CA ASP A 214 -7.15 10.46 0.35
C ASP A 214 -7.63 11.89 0.13
N LEU A 215 -6.70 12.81 -0.15
CA LEU A 215 -7.01 14.22 -0.41
C LEU A 215 -7.92 14.41 -1.64
N MET A 216 -7.79 13.57 -2.67
CA MET A 216 -8.64 13.63 -3.87
C MET A 216 -10.07 13.10 -3.65
N THR A 217 -10.31 12.33 -2.59
CA THR A 217 -11.61 11.69 -2.35
C THR A 217 -12.72 12.69 -2.08
N LEU A 218 -13.92 12.42 -2.60
CA LEU A 218 -15.11 13.20 -2.27
C LEU A 218 -15.45 13.11 -0.77
N ARG A 219 -15.10 12.00 -0.10
CA ARG A 219 -15.36 11.82 1.34
C ARG A 219 -14.56 12.78 2.21
N VAL A 220 -13.27 12.95 1.93
CA VAL A 220 -12.44 13.95 2.63
C VAL A 220 -12.96 15.36 2.39
N ALA A 221 -13.34 15.69 1.14
CA ALA A 221 -13.93 16.98 0.84
C ALA A 221 -15.24 17.20 1.63
N LYS A 222 -16.19 16.25 1.58
CA LYS A 222 -17.46 16.34 2.32
C LYS A 222 -17.25 16.52 3.81
N LEU A 223 -16.37 15.70 4.40
CA LEU A 223 -16.05 15.81 5.82
C LEU A 223 -15.44 17.18 6.15
N SER A 224 -14.53 17.69 5.32
CA SER A 224 -13.90 18.99 5.55
C SER A 224 -14.92 20.14 5.54
N PHE A 225 -15.89 20.11 4.61
CA PHE A 225 -17.00 21.07 4.59
C PHE A 225 -17.94 20.92 5.80
N LEU A 226 -18.21 19.68 6.25
CA LEU A 226 -19.01 19.44 7.47
C LEU A 226 -18.31 19.95 8.73
N LEU A 227 -16.98 19.80 8.80
CA LEU A 227 -16.16 20.35 9.87
C LEU A 227 -16.12 21.89 9.83
N GLY A 228 -16.35 22.49 8.65
CA GLY A 228 -16.66 23.91 8.46
C GLY A 228 -15.45 24.84 8.41
N ASP A 229 -15.63 26.00 7.75
CA ASP A 229 -14.60 27.04 7.67
C ASP A 229 -14.53 27.82 8.98
N CYS A 230 -13.51 27.50 9.79
CA CYS A 230 -13.24 28.11 11.08
C CYS A 230 -11.73 28.22 11.32
N ASP A 231 -11.32 28.84 12.44
CA ASP A 231 -9.92 28.86 12.82
C ASP A 231 -9.37 27.43 13.02
N PHE A 232 -8.08 27.21 12.75
CA PHE A 232 -7.52 25.85 12.76
C PHE A 232 -7.55 25.17 14.12
N ALA A 233 -7.57 25.91 15.23
CA ALA A 233 -7.69 25.29 16.55
C ALA A 233 -9.11 24.73 16.75
N THR A 234 -10.15 25.46 16.33
CA THR A 234 -11.53 24.97 16.30
C THR A 234 -11.69 23.83 15.31
N TYR A 235 -11.11 23.93 14.12
CA TYR A 235 -11.15 22.87 13.11
C TYR A 235 -10.53 21.57 13.62
N ALA A 236 -9.33 21.63 14.22
CA ALA A 236 -8.68 20.48 14.85
C ALA A 236 -9.52 19.86 15.98
N LYS A 237 -10.16 20.69 16.83
CA LYS A 237 -11.08 20.17 17.86
C LYS A 237 -12.26 19.40 17.25
N ARG A 238 -12.80 19.86 16.13
CA ARG A 238 -13.89 19.16 15.42
C ARG A 238 -13.41 17.86 14.79
N ILE A 239 -12.19 17.81 14.23
CA ILE A 239 -11.55 16.57 13.79
C ILE A 239 -11.46 15.59 14.96
N ASN A 240 -10.92 16.02 16.10
CA ASN A 240 -10.77 15.16 17.27
C ASN A 240 -12.12 14.61 17.78
N ALA A 241 -13.16 15.45 17.80
CA ALA A 241 -14.51 15.04 18.17
C ALA A 241 -15.11 14.04 17.18
N PHE A 242 -14.89 14.23 15.87
CA PHE A 242 -15.28 13.28 14.84
C PHE A 242 -14.57 11.93 15.04
N SER A 243 -13.26 11.93 15.23
CA SER A 243 -12.45 10.73 15.42
C SER A 243 -12.92 9.90 16.60
N LYS A 244 -13.00 10.49 17.80
CA LYS A 244 -13.40 9.80 19.04
C LYS A 244 -14.78 9.15 18.96
N LYS A 245 -15.63 9.64 18.06
CA LYS A 245 -17.00 9.15 17.90
C LYS A 245 -17.16 8.12 16.79
N ASN A 246 -16.34 8.16 15.76
CA ASN A 246 -16.58 7.37 14.54
C ASN A 246 -15.46 6.37 14.23
N ILE A 247 -14.32 6.47 14.93
CA ILE A 247 -13.13 5.69 14.65
C ILE A 247 -12.78 4.89 15.90
N ILE A 248 -12.65 3.58 15.72
CA ILE A 248 -12.07 2.69 16.70
C ILE A 248 -10.69 2.33 16.14
N SER A 249 -9.67 2.44 16.99
CA SER A 249 -8.36 1.92 16.63
C SER A 249 -8.53 0.45 16.31
N LYS A 250 -7.99 -0.01 15.18
CA LYS A 250 -7.89 -1.44 14.92
C LYS A 250 -6.88 -2.03 15.91
N THR A 251 -7.31 -2.27 17.14
CA THR A 251 -6.63 -3.15 18.09
C THR A 251 -7.10 -4.55 17.76
N ASN A 252 -6.19 -5.50 17.56
CA ASN A 252 -6.56 -6.87 17.21
C ASN A 252 -7.13 -7.63 18.42
N GLU A 253 -8.16 -7.09 19.08
CA GLU A 253 -8.90 -7.78 20.16
C GLU A 253 -9.73 -8.95 19.60
N ALA A 254 -10.07 -8.94 18.31
CA ALA A 254 -10.87 -9.99 17.67
C ALA A 254 -10.14 -11.33 17.43
N GLN A 255 -8.87 -11.45 17.82
CA GLN A 255 -8.10 -12.72 17.78
C GLN A 255 -7.61 -13.14 19.18
N HIS A 256 -8.38 -12.84 20.23
CA HIS A 256 -8.07 -13.18 21.64
C HIS A 256 -7.96 -14.69 22.00
N ASN A 257 -7.82 -15.59 21.03
CA ASN A 257 -7.49 -16.99 21.30
C ASN A 257 -6.01 -17.35 21.06
N ASP A 258 -5.24 -16.48 20.39
CA ASP A 258 -3.78 -16.62 20.30
C ASP A 258 -3.14 -15.34 20.84
N GLY A 259 -2.23 -15.49 21.81
CA GLY A 259 -1.74 -14.41 22.68
C GLY A 259 -1.14 -13.18 21.97
N GLU A 260 -1.26 -12.05 22.66
CA GLU A 260 -0.40 -10.86 22.59
C GLU A 260 0.03 -10.37 21.20
N ILE A 261 -0.94 -9.85 20.46
CA ILE A 261 -0.66 -8.97 19.33
C ILE A 261 -0.28 -7.56 19.85
N SER A 262 0.99 -7.17 19.72
CA SER A 262 1.49 -5.87 20.17
C SER A 262 1.22 -4.73 19.17
N ILE A 263 1.24 -3.48 19.67
CA ILE A 263 1.12 -2.22 18.90
C ILE A 263 2.08 -2.16 17.68
N ARG A 264 3.16 -2.96 17.72
CA ARG A 264 4.18 -3.19 16.69
C ARG A 264 3.62 -3.68 15.35
N GLU A 265 2.38 -4.18 15.34
CA GLU A 265 1.74 -4.77 14.15
C GLU A 265 1.13 -3.77 13.16
N LEU A 266 0.85 -2.53 13.58
CA LEU A 266 0.10 -1.55 12.79
C LEU A 266 0.93 -0.87 11.70
N SER A 267 2.26 -0.77 11.86
CA SER A 267 3.16 -0.19 10.86
C SER A 267 3.42 -1.13 9.67
N LEU A 268 3.01 -2.39 9.80
CA LEU A 268 3.24 -3.51 8.88
C LEU A 268 1.98 -3.93 8.10
N LEU A 269 0.86 -3.18 8.21
CA LEU A 269 -0.37 -3.43 7.45
C LEU A 269 -0.37 -2.66 6.11
N PRO A 270 -1.03 -3.19 5.06
CA PRO A 270 -1.32 -2.39 3.87
C PRO A 270 -2.10 -1.13 4.27
N GLN A 271 -1.76 0.02 3.68
CA GLN A 271 -2.54 1.24 3.90
C GLN A 271 -3.77 1.22 3.01
N PHE A 272 -4.95 1.04 3.59
CA PHE A 272 -6.19 1.27 2.87
C PHE A 272 -6.49 2.77 2.77
N ASN A 273 -7.03 3.21 1.62
CA ASN A 273 -7.50 4.58 1.52
C ASN A 273 -8.74 4.73 2.40
N ILE A 274 -9.07 5.97 2.76
CA ILE A 274 -10.22 6.23 3.63
C ILE A 274 -11.52 5.66 3.08
N ASP A 275 -11.70 5.59 1.75
CA ASP A 275 -12.88 5.01 1.14
C ASP A 275 -13.05 3.50 1.41
N GLU A 276 -11.94 2.78 1.48
CA GLU A 276 -11.91 1.36 1.82
C GLU A 276 -12.18 1.17 3.32
N VAL A 277 -11.55 1.97 4.17
CA VAL A 277 -11.80 1.99 5.63
C VAL A 277 -13.27 2.30 5.94
N PHE A 278 -13.87 3.21 5.17
CA PHE A 278 -15.30 3.55 5.25
C PHE A 278 -16.20 2.40 4.82
N ALA A 279 -15.77 1.55 3.88
CA ALA A 279 -16.54 0.41 3.41
C ALA A 279 -16.47 -0.77 4.38
N SER A 280 -15.37 -0.92 5.12
CA SER A 280 -15.15 -1.97 6.12
C SER A 280 -15.74 -1.67 7.50
N ARG A 281 -16.72 -0.77 7.62
CA ARG A 281 -17.36 -0.46 8.90
C ARG A 281 -17.99 -1.70 9.53
N ASN A 282 -17.88 -1.80 10.85
CA ASN A 282 -18.49 -2.89 11.60
C ASN A 282 -20.02 -2.69 11.77
N SER A 283 -20.68 -3.68 12.37
CA SER A 283 -22.12 -3.69 12.63
C SER A 283 -22.61 -2.54 13.51
N GLU A 284 -21.71 -1.91 14.27
CA GLU A 284 -21.99 -0.76 15.14
C GLU A 284 -21.71 0.59 14.46
N HIS A 285 -21.45 0.58 13.14
CA HIS A 285 -21.15 1.76 12.31
C HIS A 285 -19.84 2.49 12.60
N PHE A 286 -18.95 1.93 13.40
CA PHE A 286 -17.60 2.46 13.60
C PHE A 286 -16.66 2.05 12.47
N MET A 287 -15.67 2.91 12.22
CA MET A 287 -14.56 2.64 11.31
C MET A 287 -13.38 2.09 12.11
N GLU A 288 -12.98 0.87 11.78
CA GLU A 288 -11.76 0.27 12.33
C GLU A 288 -10.58 0.62 11.42
N ALA A 289 -9.60 1.33 11.96
CA ALA A 289 -8.46 1.82 11.19
C ALA A 289 -7.14 1.75 11.97
N SER A 290 -6.05 1.54 11.26
CA SER A 290 -4.68 1.57 11.76
C SER A 290 -4.12 2.99 11.79
N CYS A 291 -3.05 3.22 12.56
CA CYS A 291 -2.33 4.50 12.58
C CYS A 291 -1.92 4.95 11.18
N ALA A 292 -1.44 4.03 10.34
CA ALA A 292 -0.92 4.32 9.01
C ALA A 292 -2.01 4.84 8.05
N GLU A 293 -3.24 4.37 8.20
CA GLU A 293 -4.40 4.83 7.40
C GLU A 293 -4.91 6.17 7.91
N LEU A 294 -4.97 6.32 9.24
CA LEU A 294 -5.50 7.51 9.88
C LEU A 294 -4.60 8.73 9.69
N THR A 295 -3.29 8.59 9.63
CA THR A 295 -2.41 9.76 9.47
C THR A 295 -2.52 10.41 8.11
N SER A 296 -2.60 9.63 7.03
CA SER A 296 -2.87 10.13 5.68
C SER A 296 -4.23 10.80 5.61
N PHE A 297 -5.25 10.20 6.23
CA PHE A 297 -6.58 10.77 6.34
C PHE A 297 -6.59 12.10 7.11
N TYR A 298 -5.98 12.17 8.30
CA TYR A 298 -5.92 13.38 9.10
C TYR A 298 -5.12 14.49 8.42
N GLY A 299 -3.98 14.14 7.81
CA GLY A 299 -3.21 15.06 6.98
C GLY A 299 -4.07 15.63 5.85
N SER A 300 -4.86 14.78 5.19
CA SER A 300 -5.76 15.17 4.11
C SER A 300 -6.86 16.11 4.57
N ILE A 301 -7.50 15.85 5.71
CA ILE A 301 -8.52 16.75 6.27
C ILE A 301 -7.92 18.11 6.67
N LEU A 302 -6.73 18.12 7.27
CA LEU A 302 -6.05 19.37 7.64
C LEU A 302 -5.71 20.20 6.40
N ARG A 303 -5.17 19.58 5.35
CA ARG A 303 -4.87 20.23 4.06
C ARG A 303 -6.14 20.73 3.38
N ALA A 304 -7.19 19.92 3.33
CA ALA A 304 -8.50 20.30 2.79
C ALA A 304 -9.16 21.44 3.59
N GLY A 305 -8.89 21.55 4.89
CA GLY A 305 -9.25 22.70 5.73
C GLY A 305 -8.43 23.98 5.46
N GLY A 306 -7.42 23.91 4.59
CA GLY A 306 -6.58 25.03 4.17
C GLY A 306 -5.27 25.17 4.93
N MET A 307 -4.87 24.17 5.73
CA MET A 307 -3.57 24.20 6.40
C MET A 307 -2.48 24.10 5.34
N LYS A 308 -1.48 24.98 5.35
CA LYS A 308 -0.34 24.92 4.41
C LYS A 308 0.46 23.62 4.62
N GLY A 309 1.01 23.02 3.56
CA GLY A 309 1.76 21.76 3.74
C GLY A 309 3.07 21.94 4.50
N THR A 310 3.67 23.13 4.50
CA THR A 310 4.77 23.49 5.42
C THR A 310 4.39 23.42 6.91
N ASN A 311 3.09 23.29 7.23
CA ASN A 311 2.58 23.20 8.59
C ASN A 311 1.98 21.82 8.91
N VAL A 312 2.04 20.84 8.01
CA VAL A 312 1.55 19.48 8.27
C VAL A 312 2.40 18.44 7.56
N PHE A 313 2.97 17.53 8.35
CA PHE A 313 3.81 16.44 7.88
C PHE A 313 3.33 15.14 8.52
N ILE A 314 3.58 14.03 7.83
CA ILE A 314 3.47 12.71 8.42
C ILE A 314 4.89 12.24 8.73
N VAL A 315 5.09 11.84 9.97
CA VAL A 315 6.34 11.28 10.48
C VAL A 315 6.12 9.80 10.68
N THR A 316 7.00 9.01 10.07
CA THR A 316 7.07 7.57 10.29
C THR A 316 8.21 7.30 11.26
N GLN A 317 7.89 6.55 12.29
CA GLN A 317 8.82 5.86 13.18
C GLN A 317 8.68 4.35 12.88
N PRO A 318 9.61 3.48 13.29
CA PRO A 318 9.53 2.04 13.01
C PRO A 318 8.18 1.42 13.36
N PHE A 319 7.53 1.91 14.41
CA PHE A 319 6.28 1.33 14.93
C PHE A 319 5.07 2.26 14.84
N HIS A 320 5.26 3.51 14.42
CA HIS A 320 4.21 4.53 14.47
C HIS A 320 4.19 5.42 13.24
N TYR A 321 2.98 5.82 12.87
CA TYR A 321 2.74 6.93 11.96
C TYR A 321 2.12 8.04 12.80
N LEU A 322 2.66 9.24 12.70
CA LEU A 322 2.19 10.41 13.42
C LEU A 322 1.92 11.55 12.44
N THR A 323 0.72 12.13 12.47
CA THR A 323 0.48 13.41 11.79
C THR A 323 0.96 14.51 12.71
N VAL A 324 1.99 15.23 12.29
CA VAL A 324 2.56 16.38 13.01
C VAL A 324 2.13 17.65 12.32
N PHE A 325 1.58 18.59 13.06
CA PHE A 325 1.13 19.86 12.49
C PHE A 325 1.35 21.04 13.42
N LYS A 326 1.38 22.24 12.83
CA LYS A 326 1.64 23.49 13.54
C LYS A 326 0.41 24.38 13.58
N LEU A 327 0.10 24.89 14.77
CA LEU A 327 -0.82 26.00 15.01
C LEU A 327 -0.04 27.19 15.56
N ASP A 328 -0.68 28.36 15.66
CA ASP A 328 -0.04 29.58 16.19
C ASP A 328 0.53 29.39 17.60
N LYS A 329 -0.07 28.49 18.39
CA LYS A 329 0.29 28.22 19.79
C LYS A 329 1.36 27.14 19.97
N GLY A 330 1.80 26.47 18.90
CA GLY A 330 2.82 25.43 18.99
C GLY A 330 2.59 24.25 18.03
N TYR A 331 3.27 23.14 18.33
CA TYR A 331 3.25 21.93 17.53
C TYR A 331 2.35 20.88 18.18
N TYR A 332 1.66 20.13 17.33
CA TYR A 332 0.66 19.16 17.73
C TYR A 332 0.89 17.86 16.97
N ILE A 333 0.54 16.77 17.61
CA ILE A 333 0.50 15.44 17.01
C ILE A 333 -0.93 14.92 17.02
N ILE A 334 -1.28 14.16 16.01
CA ILE A 334 -2.47 13.33 15.99
C ILE A 334 -2.00 11.89 16.16
N ASN A 335 -2.32 11.31 17.32
CA ASN A 335 -2.28 9.87 17.53
C ASN A 335 -3.68 9.31 17.26
N VAL A 336 -3.80 8.00 17.06
CA VAL A 336 -4.98 7.26 16.58
C VAL A 336 -6.34 7.91 16.91
N ASN A 337 -6.54 8.32 18.17
CA ASN A 337 -7.81 8.90 18.64
C ASN A 337 -7.69 10.27 19.35
N ASP A 338 -6.52 10.91 19.37
CA ASP A 338 -6.40 12.20 20.07
C ASP A 338 -5.44 13.17 19.39
N ILE A 339 -5.80 14.45 19.46
CA ILE A 339 -4.96 15.56 19.05
C ILE A 339 -4.32 16.15 20.30
N MET A 340 -3.00 16.21 20.29
CA MET A 340 -2.21 16.42 21.48
C MET A 340 -1.12 17.47 21.23
N PRO A 341 -0.93 18.46 22.13
CA PRO A 341 0.22 19.33 22.04
C PRO A 341 1.50 18.53 22.28
N MET A 342 2.54 18.87 21.55
CA MET A 342 3.88 18.34 21.76
C MET A 342 4.54 19.09 22.92
N THR A 343 5.09 18.36 23.89
CA THR A 343 5.78 18.91 25.06
C THR A 343 7.07 18.13 25.31
N GLU A 344 8.07 18.75 25.94
CA GLU A 344 9.35 18.11 26.27
C GLU A 344 9.19 16.87 27.17
N ASN A 345 8.12 16.84 27.97
CA ASN A 345 7.84 15.76 28.92
C ASN A 345 7.09 14.56 28.32
N ARG A 346 6.69 14.61 27.04
CA ARG A 346 6.05 13.47 26.36
C ARG A 346 7.10 12.64 25.63
N LEU A 347 7.50 11.56 26.28
CA LEU A 347 8.33 10.51 25.70
C LEU A 347 7.47 9.60 24.83
N TYR A 348 7.61 9.72 23.50
CA TYR A 348 7.72 8.50 22.72
C TYR A 348 9.13 7.98 23.03
N GLY A 349 9.26 6.75 23.53
CA GLY A 349 10.58 6.17 23.88
C GLY A 349 11.55 6.19 22.69
N ASP A 350 10.96 6.22 21.49
CA ASP A 350 11.64 6.35 20.22
C ASP A 350 11.64 7.80 19.71
N ASN A 351 12.85 8.33 19.45
CA ASN A 351 13.08 9.63 18.81
C ASN A 351 13.54 9.53 17.35
N GLU A 352 13.80 8.33 16.84
CA GLU A 352 14.28 8.12 15.49
C GLU A 352 13.12 8.19 14.49
N VAL A 353 13.34 8.99 13.46
CA VAL A 353 12.40 9.13 12.36
C VAL A 353 12.92 8.33 11.19
N THR A 354 12.11 7.37 10.72
CA THR A 354 12.43 6.57 9.54
C THR A 354 11.98 7.26 8.27
N ARG A 355 10.91 8.05 8.29
CA ARG A 355 10.50 8.88 7.15
C ARG A 355 9.78 10.15 7.57
N ILE A 356 9.85 11.15 6.70
CA ILE A 356 8.99 12.33 6.75
C ILE A 356 8.38 12.49 5.37
N PHE A 357 7.07 12.74 5.30
CA PHE A 357 6.43 13.03 4.04
C PHE A 357 5.27 14.04 4.17
N SER A 358 5.03 14.76 3.09
CA SER A 358 3.86 15.60 2.82
C SER A 358 3.09 15.01 1.63
N PRO A 359 2.05 15.68 1.10
CA PRO A 359 1.41 15.20 -0.13
C PRO A 359 2.38 15.05 -1.31
N VAL A 360 3.46 15.84 -1.38
CA VAL A 360 4.32 15.88 -2.57
C VAL A 360 5.80 15.62 -2.28
N TYR A 361 6.23 15.79 -1.02
CA TYR A 361 7.63 15.67 -0.64
C TYR A 361 7.86 14.51 0.31
N PHE A 362 8.99 13.81 0.20
CA PHE A 362 9.42 12.80 1.15
C PHE A 362 10.91 12.92 1.49
N LEU A 363 11.29 12.36 2.63
CA LEU A 363 12.65 12.11 3.07
C LEU A 363 12.66 10.77 3.82
N ASP A 364 13.45 9.81 3.36
CA ASP A 364 13.54 8.48 3.98
C ASP A 364 14.75 8.32 4.92
N SER A 365 14.83 7.15 5.55
CA SER A 365 15.85 6.79 6.54
C SER A 365 17.25 6.72 5.95
N SER A 366 17.36 6.45 4.65
CA SER A 366 18.64 6.42 3.92
C SER A 366 19.15 7.82 3.60
N GLY A 367 18.30 8.85 3.71
CA GLY A 367 18.58 10.23 3.34
C GLY A 367 18.19 10.56 1.90
N GLN A 368 17.48 9.67 1.21
CA GLN A 368 16.93 9.91 -0.13
C GLN A 368 15.65 10.78 -0.02
N SER A 369 15.55 11.77 -0.90
CA SER A 369 14.46 12.75 -0.88
C SER A 369 14.15 13.33 -2.26
N ASN A 370 12.92 13.75 -2.50
CA ASN A 370 12.53 14.57 -3.65
C ASN A 370 12.35 16.06 -3.31
N MET A 371 12.69 16.47 -2.08
CA MET A 371 12.63 17.86 -1.64
C MET A 371 13.71 18.69 -2.35
N PRO A 372 13.41 19.91 -2.82
CA PRO A 372 14.44 20.90 -3.09
C PRO A 372 15.09 21.35 -1.77
N PHE A 373 16.28 21.92 -1.82
CA PHE A 373 17.08 22.22 -0.63
C PHE A 373 16.37 23.20 0.31
N GLU A 374 15.66 24.18 -0.24
CA GLU A 374 14.88 25.18 0.48
C GLU A 374 13.76 24.54 1.30
N VAL A 375 13.04 23.58 0.72
CA VAL A 375 12.00 22.82 1.43
C VAL A 375 12.62 21.95 2.51
N TYR A 376 13.76 21.29 2.23
CA TYR A 376 14.46 20.50 3.24
C TYR A 376 14.92 21.37 4.42
N GLU A 377 15.41 22.59 4.17
CA GLU A 377 15.75 23.52 5.24
C GLU A 377 14.53 23.94 6.06
N GLU A 378 13.39 24.20 5.43
CA GLU A 378 12.14 24.54 6.12
C GLU A 378 11.67 23.39 7.01
N VAL A 379 11.66 22.16 6.49
CA VAL A 379 11.35 20.95 7.25
C VAL A 379 12.33 20.80 8.41
N SER A 380 13.64 20.90 8.15
CA SER A 380 14.67 20.80 9.18
C SER A 380 14.49 21.85 10.27
N LYS A 381 14.17 23.10 9.92
CA LYS A 381 13.87 24.19 10.86
C LYS A 381 12.57 23.94 11.63
N PHE A 382 11.53 23.42 10.98
CA PHE A 382 10.24 23.08 11.61
C PHE A 382 10.46 22.13 12.78
N PHE A 383 11.22 21.06 12.54
CA PHE A 383 11.50 20.06 13.57
C PHE A 383 12.60 20.48 14.54
N ALA A 384 13.66 21.17 14.11
CA ALA A 384 14.72 21.64 15.01
C ALA A 384 14.22 22.70 16.02
N LYS A 385 13.33 23.61 15.59
CA LYS A 385 12.79 24.67 16.46
C LYS A 385 11.55 24.22 17.23
N GLY A 386 10.78 23.30 16.67
CA GLY A 386 9.50 22.91 17.23
C GLY A 386 9.53 21.68 18.10
N ILE A 387 10.47 20.77 17.83
CA ILE A 387 10.42 19.38 18.28
C ILE A 387 11.86 18.82 18.41
N PRO A 388 12.63 19.18 19.45
CA PRO A 388 13.95 18.57 19.70
C PRO A 388 13.89 17.06 20.01
N LEU A 389 12.68 16.49 20.03
CA LEU A 389 12.40 15.08 20.28
C LEU A 389 12.62 14.19 19.05
N PHE A 390 12.65 14.70 17.82
CA PHE A 390 12.83 13.86 16.63
C PHE A 390 14.23 14.01 16.02
N LYS A 391 14.90 12.88 15.81
CA LYS A 391 16.15 12.76 15.05
C LYS A 391 15.81 12.49 13.59
N ILE A 392 15.84 13.55 12.80
CA ILE A 392 15.50 13.49 11.38
C ILE A 392 16.66 12.96 10.55
N PRO A 393 16.40 12.12 9.54
CA PRO A 393 17.42 11.72 8.57
C PRO A 393 18.11 12.92 7.94
N LYS A 394 19.43 12.82 7.73
CA LYS A 394 20.14 13.83 6.95
C LYS A 394 19.91 13.55 5.48
N MET A 395 19.47 14.55 4.73
CA MET A 395 19.38 14.42 3.28
C MET A 395 20.79 14.25 2.71
N ASN A 396 21.01 13.17 1.96
CA ASN A 396 22.28 12.89 1.30
C ASN A 396 22.13 12.65 -0.21
N LYS A 397 20.91 12.41 -0.69
CA LYS A 397 20.61 12.14 -2.10
C LYS A 397 19.27 12.73 -2.50
N GLN A 398 19.28 13.58 -3.51
CA GLN A 398 18.05 14.08 -4.14
C GLN A 398 17.69 13.22 -5.36
N VAL A 399 16.44 12.80 -5.45
CA VAL A 399 15.88 12.03 -6.57
C VAL A 399 14.58 12.69 -7.04
N ASN A 400 14.36 12.78 -8.36
CA ASN A 400 13.12 13.32 -8.94
C ASN A 400 12.66 14.63 -8.28
N THR A 401 13.61 15.54 -8.02
CA THR A 401 13.36 16.75 -7.24
C THR A 401 12.27 17.60 -7.85
N LEU A 402 11.31 17.99 -7.02
CA LEU A 402 10.21 18.86 -7.43
C LEU A 402 10.53 20.33 -7.10
N PRO A 403 9.99 21.30 -7.85
CA PRO A 403 10.15 22.71 -7.51
C PRO A 403 9.48 23.05 -6.18
N CYS A 404 9.87 24.18 -5.58
CA CYS A 404 9.18 24.73 -4.41
C CYS A 404 7.75 25.15 -4.77
N GLY A 405 6.81 25.00 -3.83
CA GLY A 405 5.44 25.47 -4.00
C GLY A 405 4.57 24.62 -4.94
N VAL A 406 4.98 23.40 -5.27
CA VAL A 406 4.16 22.43 -6.03
C VAL A 406 3.09 21.73 -5.21
N GLU A 407 2.74 22.25 -4.04
CA GLU A 407 1.66 21.68 -3.24
C GLU A 407 0.31 22.29 -3.67
N PRO A 408 -0.79 21.52 -3.61
CA PRO A 408 -2.10 22.06 -3.93
C PRO A 408 -2.52 23.15 -2.94
N GLU A 409 -3.03 24.28 -3.46
CA GLU A 409 -3.55 25.40 -2.64
C GLU A 409 -5.08 25.35 -2.45
N PHE A 410 -5.74 24.32 -2.98
CA PHE A 410 -7.19 24.16 -2.90
C PHE A 410 -7.63 23.68 -1.52
N SER A 411 -8.69 24.31 -0.99
CA SER A 411 -9.27 24.01 0.32
C SER A 411 -10.74 24.44 0.38
N ILE A 412 -11.40 24.16 1.50
CA ILE A 412 -12.76 24.65 1.76
C ILE A 412 -12.85 26.19 1.75
N LYS A 413 -11.73 26.91 1.91
CA LYS A 413 -11.70 28.39 1.92
C LYS A 413 -11.83 29.02 0.53
N ASN A 414 -11.53 28.26 -0.52
CA ASN A 414 -11.53 28.74 -1.91
C ASN A 414 -12.36 27.86 -2.85
N CYS A 415 -13.26 27.05 -2.29
CA CYS A 415 -14.21 26.20 -3.00
C CYS A 415 -15.58 26.35 -2.35
N ASN A 416 -16.65 26.37 -3.14
CA ASN A 416 -18.00 26.56 -2.63
C ASN A 416 -18.68 25.24 -2.25
N THR A 417 -18.21 24.12 -2.81
CA THR A 417 -18.81 22.79 -2.58
C THR A 417 -17.74 21.71 -2.40
N PRO A 418 -18.07 20.59 -1.72
CA PRO A 418 -17.20 19.42 -1.65
C PRO A 418 -16.81 18.86 -3.03
N ILE A 419 -17.76 18.86 -3.97
CA ILE A 419 -17.55 18.39 -5.33
C ILE A 419 -16.50 19.27 -6.03
N GLU A 420 -16.65 20.60 -5.96
CA GLU A 420 -15.69 21.54 -6.53
C GLU A 420 -14.28 21.32 -5.99
N LEU A 421 -14.13 21.15 -4.67
CA LEU A 421 -12.84 20.89 -4.04
C LEU A 421 -12.20 19.59 -4.54
N SER A 422 -12.94 18.48 -4.48
CA SER A 422 -12.46 17.18 -4.99
C SER A 422 -12.05 17.28 -6.46
N MET A 423 -12.83 17.99 -7.29
CA MET A 423 -12.56 18.08 -8.72
C MET A 423 -11.35 18.94 -9.06
N LYS A 424 -11.15 20.06 -8.35
CA LYS A 424 -9.92 20.86 -8.48
C LYS A 424 -8.68 20.04 -8.07
N LEU A 425 -8.77 19.26 -6.98
CA LEU A 425 -7.67 18.41 -6.52
C LEU A 425 -7.34 17.29 -7.52
N LYS A 426 -8.34 16.60 -8.07
CA LYS A 426 -8.12 15.59 -9.12
C LYS A 426 -7.48 16.20 -10.37
N LYS A 427 -8.02 17.31 -10.87
CA LYS A 427 -7.47 18.04 -12.03
C LYS A 427 -6.02 18.45 -11.78
N TYR A 428 -5.72 18.92 -10.57
CA TYR A 428 -4.38 19.29 -10.17
C TYR A 428 -3.43 18.10 -10.21
N VAL A 429 -3.78 16.97 -9.57
CA VAL A 429 -2.94 15.76 -9.58
C VAL A 429 -2.73 15.24 -11.00
N LEU A 430 -3.77 15.20 -11.83
CA LEU A 430 -3.65 14.81 -13.23
C LEU A 430 -2.69 15.73 -13.99
N LYS A 431 -2.84 17.05 -13.83
CA LYS A 431 -1.94 18.04 -14.46
C LYS A 431 -0.51 17.88 -13.98
N MET A 432 -0.29 17.77 -12.68
CA MET A 432 1.05 17.61 -12.12
C MET A 432 1.68 16.26 -12.51
N SER A 433 0.89 15.20 -12.68
CA SER A 433 1.40 13.92 -13.21
C SER A 433 1.85 14.02 -14.67
N LYS A 434 1.23 14.90 -15.46
CA LYS A 434 1.68 15.20 -16.83
C LYS A 434 2.97 16.01 -16.81
N ASP A 435 3.02 17.06 -15.98
CA ASP A 435 4.17 17.98 -15.92
C ASP A 435 5.39 17.31 -15.25
N TRP A 436 5.16 16.40 -14.29
CA TRP A 436 6.19 15.71 -13.49
C TRP A 436 5.92 14.19 -13.44
N PRO A 437 6.16 13.44 -14.52
CA PRO A 437 5.72 12.05 -14.65
C PRO A 437 6.40 11.04 -13.73
N TYR A 438 7.59 11.36 -13.20
CA TYR A 438 8.33 10.54 -12.22
C TYR A 438 8.04 10.89 -10.75
N SER A 439 7.04 11.73 -10.50
CA SER A 439 6.72 12.25 -9.17
C SER A 439 5.64 11.43 -8.44
N PRO A 440 5.42 11.68 -7.12
CA PRO A 440 4.29 11.13 -6.39
C PRO A 440 2.92 11.36 -7.03
N PHE A 441 2.74 12.39 -7.87
CA PHE A 441 1.47 12.65 -8.54
C PHE A 441 1.05 11.51 -9.48
N THR A 442 2.00 10.89 -10.18
CA THR A 442 1.70 9.75 -11.05
C THR A 442 1.31 8.53 -10.21
N TRP A 443 2.07 8.23 -9.16
CA TRP A 443 1.74 7.17 -8.20
C TRP A 443 0.38 7.37 -7.54
N ALA A 444 0.00 8.62 -7.24
CA ALA A 444 -1.28 8.98 -6.66
C ALA A 444 -2.47 8.60 -7.57
N LYS A 445 -2.33 8.67 -8.90
CA LYS A 445 -3.40 8.22 -9.82
C LYS A 445 -3.72 6.75 -9.62
N TYR A 446 -2.70 5.91 -9.46
CA TYR A 446 -2.83 4.47 -9.26
C TYR A 446 -3.28 4.12 -7.84
N SER A 447 -2.76 4.81 -6.83
CA SER A 447 -3.22 4.69 -5.43
C SER A 447 -4.69 5.09 -5.28
N TYR A 448 -5.14 6.10 -6.02
CA TYR A 448 -6.53 6.54 -6.09
C TYR A 448 -7.40 5.62 -6.96
N GLN A 449 -6.79 4.77 -7.79
CA GLN A 449 -7.45 3.82 -8.68
C GLN A 449 -8.33 4.49 -9.75
N THR A 450 -7.93 5.65 -10.29
CA THR A 450 -8.66 6.28 -11.41
C THR A 450 -8.48 5.52 -12.73
N LEU A 451 -9.50 5.56 -13.59
CA LEU A 451 -9.45 5.06 -14.96
C LEU A 451 -8.58 5.95 -15.88
N LEU A 452 -8.28 7.18 -15.46
CA LEU A 452 -7.45 8.14 -16.21
C LEU A 452 -5.94 7.90 -15.99
N VAL A 453 -5.48 6.70 -16.34
CA VAL A 453 -4.07 6.26 -16.28
C VAL A 453 -3.66 5.59 -17.58
N ASP A 454 -2.36 5.61 -17.91
CA ASP A 454 -1.86 4.99 -19.13
C ASP A 454 -1.71 3.48 -19.01
N LYS A 455 -1.54 2.97 -17.78
CA LYS A 455 -1.23 1.57 -17.49
C LYS A 455 -2.34 0.91 -16.67
N LEU A 456 -3.57 0.90 -17.18
CA LEU A 456 -4.72 0.26 -16.52
C LEU A 456 -4.47 -1.20 -16.13
N GLN A 457 -3.61 -1.90 -16.86
CA GLN A 457 -3.15 -3.25 -16.52
C GLN A 457 -2.59 -3.39 -15.09
N ALA A 458 -2.12 -2.30 -14.47
CA ALA A 458 -1.67 -2.28 -13.08
C ALA A 458 -2.76 -2.78 -12.10
N TYR A 459 -4.04 -2.52 -12.39
CA TYR A 459 -5.16 -2.97 -11.55
C TYR A 459 -5.43 -4.47 -11.70
N LEU A 460 -5.27 -5.03 -12.90
CA LEU A 460 -5.33 -6.48 -13.12
C LEU A 460 -4.16 -7.18 -12.45
N ILE A 461 -2.94 -6.67 -12.64
CA ILE A 461 -1.72 -7.19 -12.00
C ILE A 461 -1.86 -7.18 -10.47
N SER A 462 -2.36 -6.09 -9.89
CA SER A 462 -2.60 -6.02 -8.45
C SER A 462 -3.63 -7.04 -7.99
N SER A 463 -4.69 -7.24 -8.78
CA SER A 463 -5.78 -8.17 -8.46
C SER A 463 -5.33 -9.64 -8.49
N ILE A 464 -4.62 -10.08 -9.53
CA ILE A 464 -4.12 -11.46 -9.63
C ILE A 464 -3.06 -11.79 -8.56
N LYS A 465 -2.35 -10.77 -8.05
CA LYS A 465 -1.35 -10.92 -6.98
C LYS A 465 -1.95 -10.84 -5.57
N ALA A 466 -3.21 -10.41 -5.44
CA ALA A 466 -3.84 -10.28 -4.14
C ALA A 466 -4.15 -11.64 -3.53
N MET A 467 -3.83 -11.81 -2.24
CA MET A 467 -3.96 -13.10 -1.56
C MET A 467 -5.42 -13.57 -1.53
N GLU A 468 -6.35 -12.66 -1.28
CA GLU A 468 -7.78 -12.92 -1.28
C GLU A 468 -8.26 -13.52 -2.62
N CYS A 469 -7.70 -13.06 -3.74
CA CYS A 469 -8.02 -13.60 -5.07
C CYS A 469 -7.43 -14.99 -5.26
N ILE A 470 -6.18 -15.22 -4.85
CA ILE A 470 -5.54 -16.55 -4.90
C ILE A 470 -6.33 -17.57 -4.06
N LYS A 471 -6.75 -17.18 -2.85
CA LYS A 471 -7.62 -18.01 -1.98
C LYS A 471 -8.96 -18.29 -2.65
N ALA A 472 -9.62 -17.27 -3.18
CA ALA A 472 -10.93 -17.40 -3.81
C ALA A 472 -10.89 -18.26 -5.07
N ALA A 473 -9.84 -18.16 -5.89
CA ALA A 473 -9.67 -18.95 -7.11
C ALA A 473 -9.66 -20.47 -6.83
N ASN A 474 -9.15 -20.90 -5.67
CA ASN A 474 -9.13 -22.32 -5.29
C ASN A 474 -10.50 -22.86 -4.87
N LEU A 475 -11.54 -22.02 -4.76
CA LEU A 475 -12.89 -22.42 -4.33
C LEU A 475 -13.80 -22.80 -5.50
N TYR A 476 -13.40 -22.51 -6.74
CA TYR A 476 -14.24 -22.68 -7.92
C TYR A 476 -13.49 -23.51 -8.96
N ASN A 477 -14.20 -24.41 -9.65
CA ASN A 477 -13.63 -25.29 -10.68
C ASN A 477 -14.06 -24.89 -12.10
N SER A 478 -15.08 -24.03 -12.25
CA SER A 478 -15.60 -23.58 -13.54
C SER A 478 -16.04 -22.10 -13.52
N ILE A 479 -16.21 -21.53 -14.71
CA ILE A 479 -16.66 -20.14 -14.85
C ILE A 479 -18.13 -19.99 -14.43
N GLU A 480 -18.93 -21.03 -14.63
CA GLU A 480 -20.34 -21.09 -14.24
C GLU A 480 -20.48 -21.08 -12.71
N GLU A 481 -19.65 -21.84 -11.99
CA GLU A 481 -19.61 -21.82 -10.52
C GLU A 481 -19.25 -20.43 -9.98
N LEU A 482 -18.27 -19.78 -10.61
CA LEU A 482 -17.91 -18.40 -10.27
C LEU A 482 -19.08 -17.44 -10.53
N PHE A 483 -19.77 -17.55 -11.65
CA PHE A 483 -20.91 -16.68 -11.97
C PHE A 483 -22.07 -16.87 -11.01
N ASP A 484 -22.38 -18.11 -10.64
CA ASP A 484 -23.41 -18.39 -9.64
C ASP A 484 -23.05 -17.80 -8.28
N TRP A 485 -21.76 -17.84 -7.91
CA TRP A 485 -21.28 -17.19 -6.72
C TRP A 485 -21.41 -15.66 -6.80
N ILE A 486 -21.01 -15.05 -7.92
CA ILE A 486 -21.11 -13.60 -8.14
C ILE A 486 -22.57 -13.14 -8.00
N ARG A 487 -23.53 -13.82 -8.66
CA ARG A 487 -24.96 -13.49 -8.57
C ARG A 487 -25.49 -13.53 -7.15
N LYS A 488 -25.04 -14.49 -6.35
CA LYS A 488 -25.50 -14.68 -4.96
C LYS A 488 -24.85 -13.72 -3.97
N ASN A 489 -23.59 -13.34 -4.20
CA ASN A 489 -22.76 -12.71 -3.18
C ASN A 489 -22.33 -11.28 -3.50
N ILE A 490 -22.40 -10.83 -4.75
CA ILE A 490 -21.94 -9.49 -5.14
C ILE A 490 -23.15 -8.60 -5.43
N LYS A 491 -23.30 -7.53 -4.64
CA LYS A 491 -24.33 -6.51 -4.86
C LYS A 491 -23.85 -5.44 -5.85
N PRO A 492 -24.73 -4.87 -6.68
CA PRO A 492 -24.38 -3.72 -7.50
C PRO A 492 -23.91 -2.53 -6.64
N GLY A 493 -22.92 -1.79 -7.13
CA GLY A 493 -22.38 -0.59 -6.48
C GLY A 493 -20.86 -0.62 -6.31
N SER A 494 -20.29 0.50 -5.82
CA SER A 494 -18.86 0.62 -5.53
C SER A 494 -18.62 1.10 -4.10
N ILE A 495 -17.44 0.82 -3.56
CA ILE A 495 -16.97 1.46 -2.32
C ILE A 495 -16.58 2.93 -2.56
N PHE A 496 -16.25 3.28 -3.80
CA PHE A 496 -15.90 4.64 -4.18
C PHE A 496 -17.16 5.42 -4.54
N PRO A 497 -17.32 6.66 -4.02
CA PRO A 497 -18.42 7.51 -4.45
C PRO A 497 -18.23 8.02 -5.89
N GLU A 498 -17.03 7.89 -6.46
CA GLU A 498 -16.71 8.44 -7.78
C GLU A 498 -16.67 7.36 -8.88
N ASN A 499 -17.41 7.61 -9.95
CA ASN A 499 -17.55 6.68 -11.08
C ASN A 499 -16.31 6.61 -11.99
N ASP A 500 -15.31 7.47 -11.79
CA ASP A 500 -14.05 7.45 -12.54
C ASP A 500 -13.02 6.45 -11.98
N ARG A 501 -13.37 5.67 -10.94
CA ARG A 501 -12.44 4.76 -10.26
C ARG A 501 -12.79 3.29 -10.46
N LEU A 502 -11.82 2.40 -10.27
CA LEU A 502 -11.98 0.95 -10.44
C LEU A 502 -11.64 0.22 -9.15
N MET A 503 -12.54 -0.62 -8.64
CA MET A 503 -12.21 -1.52 -7.52
C MET A 503 -11.40 -2.71 -8.03
N THR A 504 -10.34 -3.09 -7.32
CA THR A 504 -9.61 -4.34 -7.58
C THR A 504 -10.46 -5.56 -7.23
N ALA A 505 -10.11 -6.72 -7.76
CA ALA A 505 -10.85 -7.96 -7.52
C ALA A 505 -10.91 -8.32 -6.02
N ASP A 506 -9.83 -8.10 -5.26
CA ASP A 506 -9.81 -8.33 -3.82
C ASP A 506 -10.74 -7.38 -3.06
N GLN A 507 -10.89 -6.13 -3.52
CA GLN A 507 -11.82 -5.17 -2.94
C GLN A 507 -13.27 -5.60 -3.20
N VAL A 508 -13.58 -6.12 -4.39
CA VAL A 508 -14.91 -6.69 -4.72
C VAL A 508 -15.19 -7.91 -3.84
N LEU A 509 -14.22 -8.81 -3.69
CA LEU A 509 -14.34 -9.99 -2.83
C LEU A 509 -14.60 -9.60 -1.36
N ARG A 510 -13.78 -8.70 -0.80
CA ARG A 510 -13.90 -8.29 0.62
C ARG A 510 -15.21 -7.55 0.90
N ASN A 511 -15.61 -6.64 0.01
CA ASN A 511 -16.77 -5.76 0.24
C ASN A 511 -18.09 -6.29 -0.31
N ARG A 512 -18.06 -7.41 -1.05
CA ARG A 512 -19.26 -8.04 -1.63
C ARG A 512 -20.08 -7.08 -2.50
N LYS A 513 -19.39 -6.18 -3.21
CA LYS A 513 -19.96 -5.14 -4.07
C LYS A 513 -19.10 -4.92 -5.30
N GLY A 514 -19.73 -4.67 -6.44
CA GLY A 514 -19.03 -4.28 -7.67
C GLY A 514 -19.97 -3.71 -8.72
N ASN A 515 -19.54 -2.66 -9.41
CA ASN A 515 -20.16 -2.21 -10.65
C ASN A 515 -19.67 -3.08 -11.82
N PRO A 516 -20.28 -3.01 -13.01
CA PRO A 516 -19.90 -3.87 -14.13
C PRO A 516 -18.39 -3.89 -14.44
N LYS A 517 -17.69 -2.73 -14.38
CA LYS A 517 -16.23 -2.66 -14.56
C LYS A 517 -15.42 -3.38 -13.47
N ASP A 518 -15.89 -3.34 -12.22
CA ASP A 518 -15.24 -3.99 -11.09
C ASP A 518 -15.46 -5.51 -11.18
N VAL A 519 -16.67 -5.93 -11.56
CA VAL A 519 -17.03 -7.33 -11.79
C VAL A 519 -16.27 -7.90 -13.00
N ALA A 520 -16.09 -7.14 -14.07
CA ALA A 520 -15.26 -7.55 -15.21
C ALA A 520 -13.83 -7.84 -14.76
N LEU A 521 -13.24 -6.96 -13.95
CA LEU A 521 -11.91 -7.17 -13.38
C LEU A 521 -11.85 -8.40 -12.47
N LEU A 522 -12.87 -8.62 -11.63
CA LEU A 522 -12.98 -9.82 -10.78
C LEU A 522 -12.99 -11.10 -11.62
N ILE A 523 -13.87 -11.16 -12.63
CA ILE A 523 -14.02 -12.32 -13.51
C ILE A 523 -12.69 -12.61 -14.21
N SER A 524 -12.09 -11.61 -14.85
CA SER A 524 -10.82 -11.78 -15.56
C SER A 524 -9.70 -12.25 -14.63
N SER A 525 -9.59 -11.64 -13.43
CA SER A 525 -8.54 -12.01 -12.45
C SER A 525 -8.69 -13.45 -11.96
N LEU A 526 -9.92 -13.86 -11.59
CA LEU A 526 -10.16 -15.21 -11.10
C LEU A 526 -10.07 -16.25 -12.20
N ALA A 527 -10.53 -15.97 -13.42
CA ALA A 527 -10.40 -16.89 -14.55
C ALA A 527 -8.93 -17.22 -14.88
N ILE A 528 -8.04 -16.23 -14.78
CA ILE A 528 -6.58 -16.43 -14.90
C ILE A 528 -6.07 -17.34 -13.78
N LEU A 529 -6.40 -17.03 -12.52
CA LEU A 529 -5.91 -17.77 -11.35
C LEU A 529 -6.45 -19.21 -11.27
N MET A 530 -7.69 -19.42 -11.70
CA MET A 530 -8.34 -20.73 -11.82
C MET A 530 -7.83 -21.52 -13.03
N LYS A 531 -7.01 -20.91 -13.90
CA LYS A 531 -6.48 -21.50 -15.14
C LYS A 531 -7.59 -21.93 -16.13
N ILE A 532 -8.72 -21.24 -16.12
CA ILE A 532 -9.80 -21.44 -17.10
C ILE A 532 -9.39 -20.89 -18.47
N CYS A 533 -8.58 -19.84 -18.47
CA CYS A 533 -8.06 -19.19 -19.67
C CYS A 533 -6.54 -19.09 -19.62
N LYS A 534 -5.90 -18.91 -20.79
CA LYS A 534 -4.46 -18.61 -20.84
C LYS A 534 -4.16 -17.12 -20.62
N GLY A 535 -5.18 -16.27 -20.79
CA GLY A 535 -5.12 -14.85 -20.45
C GLY A 535 -6.52 -14.25 -20.45
N ALA A 536 -6.64 -13.03 -19.93
CA ALA A 536 -7.89 -12.28 -19.93
C ALA A 536 -7.69 -10.79 -20.19
N GLY A 537 -8.70 -10.18 -20.80
CA GLY A 537 -8.85 -8.75 -21.02
C GLY A 537 -10.10 -8.21 -20.33
N ILE A 538 -10.13 -6.90 -20.16
CA ILE A 538 -11.25 -6.14 -19.65
C ILE A 538 -11.56 -5.06 -20.69
N ALA A 539 -12.83 -4.91 -21.07
CA ALA A 539 -13.29 -3.80 -21.91
C ALA A 539 -14.39 -3.03 -21.16
N ILE A 540 -14.24 -1.71 -21.04
CA ILE A 540 -15.18 -0.81 -20.37
C ILE A 540 -15.79 0.09 -21.45
N SER A 541 -17.11 0.02 -21.61
CA SER A 541 -17.86 0.85 -22.55
C SER A 541 -18.56 2.02 -21.86
N ASP A 542 -19.26 2.84 -22.65
CA ASP A 542 -20.14 3.91 -22.18
C ASP A 542 -21.38 3.40 -21.43
N ARG A 543 -21.72 2.10 -21.55
CA ARG A 543 -22.91 1.50 -20.91
C ARG A 543 -22.60 0.43 -19.86
N THR A 544 -21.58 -0.40 -20.08
CA THR A 544 -21.27 -1.56 -19.24
C THR A 544 -19.78 -1.91 -19.31
N ALA A 545 -19.40 -3.07 -18.82
CA ALA A 545 -18.07 -3.63 -19.03
C ALA A 545 -18.15 -5.13 -19.34
N TYR A 546 -17.05 -5.64 -19.85
CA TYR A 546 -16.92 -6.99 -20.36
C TYR A 546 -15.64 -7.63 -19.83
N ALA A 547 -15.76 -8.90 -19.41
CA ALA A 547 -14.62 -9.78 -19.21
C ALA A 547 -14.40 -10.56 -20.51
N VAL A 548 -13.15 -10.58 -20.99
CA VAL A 548 -12.79 -11.20 -22.26
C VAL A 548 -11.76 -12.27 -21.96
N LEU A 549 -12.09 -13.54 -22.18
CA LEU A 549 -11.21 -14.66 -21.88
C LEU A 549 -10.59 -15.18 -23.17
N PHE A 550 -9.27 -15.43 -23.14
CA PHE A 550 -8.52 -15.99 -24.26
C PHE A 550 -8.20 -17.45 -23.98
N ASP A 551 -8.62 -18.35 -24.87
CA ASP A 551 -7.96 -19.64 -24.94
C ASP A 551 -6.68 -19.52 -25.78
N GLY A 552 -5.74 -20.43 -25.57
CA GLY A 552 -4.44 -20.34 -26.22
C GLY A 552 -4.44 -20.56 -27.72
N ASP A 553 -5.58 -20.91 -28.30
CA ASP A 553 -5.75 -21.20 -29.72
C ASP A 553 -6.31 -19.97 -30.47
N GLY A 554 -6.53 -18.87 -29.74
CA GLY A 554 -6.92 -17.57 -30.29
C GLY A 554 -8.42 -17.35 -30.33
N GLU A 555 -9.23 -18.27 -29.78
CA GLU A 555 -10.65 -18.04 -29.56
C GLU A 555 -10.85 -17.09 -28.38
N VAL A 556 -11.89 -16.26 -28.51
CA VAL A 556 -12.20 -15.22 -27.55
C VAL A 556 -13.61 -15.43 -27.04
N ILE A 557 -13.75 -15.53 -25.72
CA ILE A 557 -15.05 -15.64 -25.06
C ILE A 557 -15.33 -14.33 -24.34
N ILE A 558 -16.44 -13.69 -24.67
CA ILE A 558 -16.83 -12.39 -24.13
C ILE A 558 -18.00 -12.59 -23.18
N TYR A 559 -17.87 -12.10 -21.96
CA TYR A 559 -18.95 -12.07 -20.97
C TYR A 559 -19.31 -10.63 -20.63
N ASN A 560 -20.60 -10.30 -20.74
CA ASN A 560 -21.12 -9.04 -20.22
C ASN A 560 -21.07 -9.10 -18.69
N ALA A 561 -20.32 -8.21 -18.05
CA ALA A 561 -20.10 -8.27 -16.60
C ALA A 561 -21.32 -7.86 -15.77
N GLN A 562 -22.34 -7.26 -16.40
CA GLN A 562 -23.61 -6.93 -15.74
C GLN A 562 -24.59 -8.10 -15.76
N THR A 563 -24.74 -8.79 -16.89
CA THR A 563 -25.69 -9.93 -17.02
C THR A 563 -25.03 -11.28 -16.75
N LEU A 564 -23.70 -11.35 -16.83
CA LEU A 564 -22.89 -12.58 -16.80
C LEU A 564 -23.21 -13.54 -17.94
N GLU A 565 -23.80 -13.03 -19.02
CA GLU A 565 -24.12 -13.81 -20.22
C GLU A 565 -23.00 -13.69 -21.25
N ARG A 566 -22.80 -14.78 -22.00
CA ARG A 566 -21.89 -14.80 -23.13
C ARG A 566 -22.46 -13.96 -24.26
N VAL A 567 -21.63 -13.09 -24.84
CA VAL A 567 -21.97 -12.30 -26.03
C VAL A 567 -20.99 -12.63 -27.16
N SER A 568 -21.43 -12.41 -28.41
CA SER A 568 -20.59 -12.66 -29.59
C SER A 568 -19.68 -11.49 -29.94
N LYS A 569 -20.11 -10.25 -29.64
CA LYS A 569 -19.40 -8.99 -29.91
C LYS A 569 -19.79 -7.89 -28.92
N ILE A 570 -18.97 -6.86 -28.84
CA ILE A 570 -19.23 -5.62 -28.11
C ILE A 570 -19.76 -4.58 -29.11
N ASN A 571 -21.04 -4.20 -29.01
CA ASN A 571 -21.64 -3.23 -29.93
C ASN A 571 -21.54 -1.79 -29.42
N GLU A 572 -21.14 -1.60 -28.16
CA GLU A 572 -21.02 -0.29 -27.52
C GLU A 572 -19.67 0.38 -27.80
N THR A 573 -19.59 1.68 -27.51
CA THR A 573 -18.32 2.40 -27.64
C THR A 573 -17.40 2.04 -26.47
N VAL A 574 -16.32 1.29 -26.76
CA VAL A 574 -15.31 0.95 -25.77
C VAL A 574 -14.47 2.19 -25.45
N ILE A 575 -14.57 2.65 -24.20
CA ILE A 575 -13.84 3.82 -23.69
C ILE A 575 -12.45 3.42 -23.22
N PHE A 576 -12.35 2.30 -22.52
CA PHE A 576 -11.10 1.76 -22.00
C PHE A 576 -11.05 0.25 -22.23
N ALA A 577 -9.86 -0.29 -22.48
CA ALA A 577 -9.65 -1.73 -22.52
C ALA A 577 -8.23 -2.06 -22.06
N PHE A 578 -8.02 -3.19 -21.42
CA PHE A 578 -6.69 -3.61 -21.00
C PHE A 578 -6.62 -5.11 -20.72
N ASP A 579 -5.44 -5.68 -20.89
CA ASP A 579 -5.06 -7.01 -20.42
C ASP A 579 -3.83 -6.91 -19.51
N GLU A 580 -3.07 -7.98 -19.28
CA GLU A 580 -1.85 -7.94 -18.46
C GLU A 580 -0.70 -7.14 -19.09
N ASN A 581 -0.72 -6.95 -20.41
CA ASN A 581 0.39 -6.42 -21.20
C ASN A 581 0.12 -5.01 -21.72
N VAL A 582 -1.08 -4.76 -22.25
CA VAL A 582 -1.43 -3.53 -22.97
C VAL A 582 -2.70 -2.89 -22.43
N GLY A 583 -2.71 -1.56 -22.42
CA GLY A 583 -3.86 -0.72 -22.11
C GLY A 583 -4.24 0.14 -23.31
N TYR A 584 -5.53 0.42 -23.43
CA TYR A 584 -6.18 1.21 -24.46
C TYR A 584 -7.18 2.18 -23.84
N SER A 585 -7.26 3.37 -24.43
CA SER A 585 -8.31 4.34 -24.16
C SER A 585 -8.67 5.06 -25.44
N ILE A 586 -9.96 5.30 -25.68
CA ILE A 586 -10.42 6.11 -26.82
C ILE A 586 -9.90 7.55 -26.78
N TYR A 587 -9.49 8.05 -25.60
CA TYR A 587 -8.98 9.41 -25.40
C TYR A 587 -7.51 9.56 -25.78
N LYS A 588 -6.74 8.46 -25.76
CA LYS A 588 -5.37 8.40 -26.26
C LYS A 588 -5.39 7.67 -27.58
N MET A 589 -5.21 8.40 -28.68
CA MET A 589 -5.01 7.82 -30.02
C MET A 589 -3.71 7.00 -30.04
N ASN A 590 -3.72 5.84 -29.41
CA ASN A 590 -2.61 4.91 -29.38
C ASN A 590 -2.76 3.96 -30.56
N GLU A 591 -1.68 3.76 -31.31
CA GLU A 591 -1.54 2.69 -32.31
C GLU A 591 -1.66 1.29 -31.67
N ASN A 592 -1.58 1.20 -30.34
CA ASN A 592 -1.58 -0.03 -29.55
C ASN A 592 -2.98 -0.47 -29.09
N THR A 593 -3.95 -0.51 -30.00
CA THR A 593 -5.24 -1.18 -29.70
C THR A 593 -4.96 -2.67 -29.48
N PRO A 594 -5.37 -3.29 -28.34
CA PRO A 594 -5.13 -4.70 -28.10
C PRO A 594 -5.66 -5.54 -29.27
N VAL A 595 -4.86 -6.50 -29.75
CA VAL A 595 -5.22 -7.32 -30.92
C VAL A 595 -6.55 -8.05 -30.70
N TRP A 596 -6.80 -8.49 -29.47
CA TRP A 596 -8.08 -9.12 -29.12
C TRP A 596 -9.25 -8.15 -29.19
N LEU A 597 -9.05 -6.87 -28.86
CA LEU A 597 -10.11 -5.87 -28.89
C LEU A 597 -10.61 -5.67 -30.33
N GLN A 598 -9.69 -5.60 -31.29
CA GLN A 598 -10.02 -5.47 -32.71
C GLN A 598 -10.88 -6.63 -33.25
N LYS A 599 -10.78 -7.82 -32.65
CA LYS A 599 -11.56 -9.00 -33.05
C LYS A 599 -13.00 -9.00 -32.54
N ILE A 600 -13.26 -8.28 -31.45
CA ILE A 600 -14.53 -8.38 -30.69
C ILE A 600 -15.41 -7.15 -30.78
N ILE A 601 -14.89 -6.02 -31.30
CA ILE A 601 -15.67 -4.83 -31.61
C ILE A 601 -16.38 -4.92 -32.97
#